data_AF-A0A526V0T4-F1
#
_entry.id   AF-A0A526V0T4-F1
#
_cell.length_a   1.000
_cell.length_b   1.000
_cell.length_c   1.000
_cell.angle_alpha   90.00
_cell.angle_beta   90.00
_cell.angle_gamma   90.00
#
_symmetry.space_group_name_H-M   'P 1'
#
loop_
_entity.id
_entity.type
_entity.pdbx_description
1 polymer ?
#
loop_
_entity_poly.entity_id
_entity_poly.type
_entity_poly.pdbx_seq_one_letter_code
_entity_poly.pdbx_strand_id
1 'polypeptide(L)' 'MKRKALPFVPTEIHVGTTEDDKGVLGILSILTTKGLLGIALDQQAADAISKAVNAIKAKMDPA' A
#
# COMPACT_ATOMS: atom_id res chain seq x y z
N MET A 1 -4.76 -10.56 -29.45
CA MET A 1 -4.93 -10.74 -27.99
C MET A 1 -4.68 -9.42 -27.28
N LYS A 2 -5.68 -8.83 -26.61
CA LYS A 2 -5.44 -7.67 -25.72
C LYS A 2 -4.52 -8.13 -24.59
N ARG A 3 -3.33 -7.55 -24.44
CA ARG A 3 -2.49 -7.79 -23.26
C ARG A 3 -3.27 -7.34 -22.03
N LYS A 4 -3.78 -8.27 -21.24
CA LYS A 4 -4.31 -7.96 -19.89
C LYS A 4 -3.17 -7.27 -19.16
N ALA A 5 -3.41 -6.08 -18.63
CA ALA A 5 -2.42 -5.41 -17.80
C ALA A 5 -2.06 -6.39 -16.68
N LEU A 6 -0.76 -6.71 -16.56
CA LEU A 6 -0.30 -7.56 -15.48
C LEU A 6 -0.72 -6.88 -14.16
N PRO A 7 -1.26 -7.65 -13.20
CA PRO A 7 -1.65 -7.11 -11.92
C PRO A 7 -0.45 -6.41 -11.26
N PHE A 8 -0.73 -5.43 -10.42
CA PHE A 8 0.29 -4.76 -9.62
C PHE A 8 0.79 -5.79 -8.60
N VAL A 9 1.86 -6.50 -8.93
CA VAL A 9 2.43 -7.56 -8.07
C VAL A 9 3.56 -6.95 -7.24
N PRO A 10 3.44 -6.92 -5.90
CA PRO A 10 4.55 -6.58 -5.01
C PRO A 10 5.65 -7.62 -5.15
N THR A 11 6.87 -7.18 -5.39
CA THR A 11 8.08 -8.02 -5.31
C THR A 11 8.76 -7.88 -3.95
N GLU A 12 8.62 -6.71 -3.31
CA GLU A 12 9.25 -6.43 -2.01
C GLU A 12 8.42 -5.39 -1.24
N ILE A 13 8.45 -5.48 0.10
CA ILE A 13 7.77 -4.54 1.00
C ILE A 13 8.76 -4.11 2.08
N HIS A 14 8.94 -2.80 2.23
CA HIS A 14 9.78 -2.18 3.24
C HIS A 14 8.97 -1.20 4.08
N VAL A 15 9.16 -1.25 5.40
CA VAL A 15 8.59 -0.29 6.35
C VAL A 15 9.75 0.46 7.00
N GLY A 16 9.69 1.79 6.94
CA GLY A 16 10.68 2.68 7.55
C GLY A 16 10.03 3.91 8.14
N THR A 17 10.86 4.83 8.62
CA THR A 17 10.44 6.14 9.09
C THR A 17 11.21 7.22 8.34
N THR A 18 10.55 8.36 8.11
CA THR A 18 11.16 9.59 7.60
C THR A 18 10.82 10.72 8.54
N GLU A 19 11.69 11.72 8.63
CA GLU A 19 11.38 12.96 9.34
C GLU A 19 10.94 14.02 8.32
N ASP A 20 9.87 14.74 8.64
CA ASP A 20 9.47 15.99 7.98
C ASP A 20 9.44 17.14 9.00
N ASP A 21 9.14 18.35 8.54
CA ASP A 21 9.08 19.55 9.39
C ASP A 21 8.00 19.47 10.50
N LYS A 22 7.13 18.44 10.46
CA LYS A 22 6.03 18.20 11.40
C LYS A 22 6.26 16.97 12.30
N GLY A 23 7.34 16.22 12.09
CA GLY A 23 7.75 15.09 12.94
C GLY A 23 8.11 13.82 12.15
N VAL A 24 8.11 12.68 12.84
CA VAL A 24 8.42 11.37 12.24
C VAL A 24 7.17 10.79 11.59
N LEU A 25 7.23 10.52 10.29
CA LEU A 25 6.23 9.79 9.52
C LEU A 25 6.72 8.37 9.23
N GLY A 26 5.81 7.39 9.23
CA GLY A 26 6.13 6.08 8.67
C GLY A 26 6.20 6.15 7.15
N ILE A 27 6.94 5.26 6.50
CA ILE A 27 6.87 5.04 5.06
C ILE A 27 6.66 3.56 4.80
N LEU A 28 5.65 3.24 3.99
CA LEU A 28 5.46 1.95 3.35
C LEU A 28 5.96 2.04 1.91
N SER A 29 7.06 1.34 1.63
CA SER A 29 7.64 1.23 0.29
C SER A 29 7.35 -0.14 -0.29
N ILE A 30 6.74 -0.17 -1.47
CA ILE A 30 6.38 -1.40 -2.17
C ILE A 30 7.08 -1.39 -3.52
N LEU A 31 8.04 -2.29 -3.71
CA LEU A 31 8.62 -2.51 -5.03
C LEU A 31 7.65 -3.37 -5.84
N THR A 32 7.34 -2.94 -7.05
CA THR A 32 6.41 -3.66 -7.94
C THR A 32 7.01 -3.86 -9.31
N THR A 33 6.33 -4.67 -10.12
CA THR A 33 6.67 -4.87 -11.54
C THR A 33 6.67 -3.58 -12.37
N LYS A 34 6.09 -2.49 -11.85
CA LYS A 34 6.06 -1.18 -12.50
C LYS A 34 6.97 -0.14 -11.83
N GLY A 35 7.73 -0.52 -10.81
CA GLY A 35 8.61 0.38 -10.06
C GLY A 35 8.22 0.51 -8.59
N LEU A 36 8.82 1.49 -7.91
CA LEU A 36 8.65 1.73 -6.49
C LEU A 36 7.39 2.58 -6.23
N LEU A 37 6.49 2.06 -5.40
CA LEU A 37 5.38 2.80 -4.81
C LEU A 37 5.73 3.16 -3.37
N GLY A 38 5.88 4.45 -3.08
CA GLY A 38 6.08 4.97 -1.72
C GLY A 38 4.79 5.55 -1.17
N ILE A 39 4.44 5.18 0.06
CA ILE A 39 3.28 5.70 0.78
C ILE A 39 3.76 6.23 2.12
N ALA A 40 3.62 7.54 2.35
CA ALA A 40 3.81 8.11 3.68
C ALA A 40 2.64 7.72 4.59
N LEU A 41 2.95 7.31 5.81
CA LEU A 41 2.01 6.81 6.81
C LEU A 41 1.84 7.87 7.90
N ASP A 42 0.85 8.73 7.73
CA ASP A 42 0.24 9.49 8.80
C ASP A 42 -1.03 8.77 9.30
N GLN A 43 -1.73 9.38 10.26
CA GLN A 43 -2.95 8.81 10.83
C GLN A 43 -4.06 8.62 9.78
N GLN A 44 -4.18 9.52 8.80
CA GLN A 44 -5.20 9.46 7.77
C GLN A 44 -4.92 8.34 6.77
N ALA A 45 -3.66 8.20 6.34
CA ALA A 45 -3.21 7.12 5.46
C ALA A 45 -3.41 5.75 6.12
N ALA A 46 -3.06 5.61 7.41
CA ALA A 46 -3.24 4.37 8.16
C ALA A 46 -4.72 3.95 8.25
N ASP A 47 -5.62 4.89 8.52
CA ASP A 47 -7.07 4.64 8.58
C ASP A 47 -7.64 4.24 7.21
N ALA A 48 -7.24 4.94 6.14
CA ALA A 48 -7.67 4.63 4.78
C ALA A 48 -7.24 3.23 4.34
N ILE A 49 -6.00 2.83 4.61
CA ILE A 49 -5.49 1.48 4.30
C ILE A 49 -6.28 0.42 5.09
N SER A 50 -6.49 0.65 6.39
CA SER A 50 -7.25 -0.29 7.23
C SER A 50 -8.68 -0.49 6.73
N LYS A 51 -9.36 0.59 6.35
CA LYS A 51 -10.70 0.53 5.73
C LYS A 51 -10.69 -0.24 4.41
N ALA A 52 -9.73 0.01 3.54
CA ALA A 52 -9.60 -0.69 2.27
C ALA A 52 -9.40 -2.21 2.46
N VAL A 53 -8.52 -2.60 3.40
CA VAL A 53 -8.29 -4.01 3.73
C VAL A 53 -9.56 -4.67 4.26
N ASN A 54 -10.28 -4.02 5.17
CA ASN A 54 -11.53 -4.56 5.71
C ASN A 54 -12.61 -4.72 4.62
N ALA A 55 -12.73 -3.75 3.72
CA ALA A 55 -13.67 -3.81 2.60
C ALA A 55 -13.33 -4.92 1.60
N ILE A 56 -12.04 -5.24 1.42
CA ILE A 56 -11.61 -6.38 0.58
C ILE A 56 -11.90 -7.70 1.29
N LYS A 57 -11.55 -7.83 2.58
CA LYS A 57 -11.83 -9.03 3.38
C LYS A 57 -13.32 -9.38 3.36
N ALA A 58 -14.19 -8.40 3.54
CA ALA A 58 -15.64 -8.59 3.49
C ALA A 58 -16.16 -9.11 2.14
N LYS A 59 -15.41 -8.92 1.05
CA LYS A 59 -15.72 -9.47 -0.29
C LYS A 59 -15.09 -10.85 -0.54
N MET A 60 -14.17 -11.26 0.32
CA MET A 60 -13.43 -12.52 0.21
C MET A 60 -14.00 -13.64 1.06
N ASP A 61 -14.89 -13.33 2.02
CA ASP A 61 -15.66 -14.37 2.70
C ASP A 61 -16.57 -15.08 1.69
N PRO A 62 -16.41 -16.41 1.49
CA PRO A 62 -17.35 -17.19 0.71
C PRO A 62 -18.64 -17.34 1.52
N ALA A 63 -19.78 -17.09 0.86
CA ALA A 63 -21.06 -17.61 1.33
C ALA A 63 -21.05 -19.15 1.32
#